data_AF-A0A7X8XAW9-F1
#
_entry.id   AF-A0A7X8XAW9-F1
#
_cell.length_a   1.000
_cell.length_b   1.000
_cell.length_c   1.000
_cell.angle_alpha   90.00
_cell.angle_beta   90.00
_cell.angle_gamma   90.00
#
_symmetry.space_group_name_H-M   'P 1'
#
loop_
_entity.id
_entity.type
_entity.pdbx_description
1 polymer ?
#
loop_
_entity_poly.entity_id
_entity_poly.type
_entity_poly.pdbx_seq_one_letter_code
_entity_poly.pdbx_strand_id
1 'polypeptide(L)' 'MTDLLFRKSSEEIAASLIVAGDWAPIRAFEPIMAGEPEAIYGDLLPILRSADLRVVNVEAPLSGGTPAVK' A
#
# COMPACT_ATOMS: atom_id res chain seq x y z
N MET A 1 -32.72 12.09 -7.71
CA MET A 1 -31.86 11.68 -6.57
C MET A 1 -31.92 10.18 -6.51
N THR A 2 -30.88 9.51 -6.98
CA THR A 2 -30.81 8.05 -7.00
C THR A 2 -30.00 7.64 -5.78
N ASP A 3 -30.67 7.07 -4.79
CA ASP A 3 -29.99 6.51 -3.63
C ASP A 3 -29.09 5.36 -4.10
N LEU A 4 -27.77 5.51 -3.94
CA LEU A 4 -26.86 4.38 -3.97
C LEU A 4 -27.13 3.52 -2.74
N LEU A 5 -28.10 2.62 -2.85
CA LEU A 5 -28.36 1.59 -1.86
C LEU A 5 -27.25 0.54 -1.94
N PHE A 6 -26.16 0.77 -1.20
CA PHE A 6 -25.21 -0.28 -0.88
C PHE A 6 -25.90 -1.29 0.05
N ARG A 7 -26.39 -2.39 -0.52
CA ARG A 7 -26.91 -3.53 0.23
C ARG A 7 -25.75 -4.49 0.51
N LYS A 8 -25.51 -4.79 1.79
CA LYS A 8 -24.56 -5.83 2.19
C LYS A 8 -24.98 -7.17 1.56
N SER A 9 -24.09 -7.80 0.79
CA SER A 9 -24.30 -9.15 0.26
C SER A 9 -24.40 -10.17 1.41
N SER A 10 -25.25 -11.19 1.24
CA SER A 10 -25.30 -12.35 2.14
C SER A 10 -24.26 -13.40 1.80
N GLU A 11 -23.55 -13.25 0.69
CA GLU A 11 -22.43 -14.11 0.34
C GLU A 11 -21.22 -13.77 1.22
N GLU A 12 -20.60 -14.81 1.75
CA GLU A 12 -19.36 -14.68 2.52
C GLU A 12 -18.22 -14.41 1.52
N ILE A 13 -17.87 -13.13 1.38
CA ILE A 13 -16.73 -12.70 0.57
C ILE A 13 -15.50 -12.71 1.50
N ALA A 14 -14.62 -13.67 1.30
CA ALA A 14 -13.30 -13.65 1.90
C ALA A 14 -12.36 -12.81 1.02
N ALA A 15 -11.71 -11.81 1.61
CA ALA A 15 -10.68 -11.02 0.97
C ALA A 15 -9.46 -10.93 1.90
N SER A 16 -8.29 -10.96 1.32
CA SER A 16 -7.00 -10.85 1.99
C SER A 16 -6.50 -9.41 1.96
N LEU A 17 -6.20 -8.86 3.14
CA LEU A 17 -5.58 -7.54 3.31
C LEU A 17 -4.20 -7.72 3.91
N ILE A 18 -3.18 -7.13 3.28
CA ILE A 18 -1.86 -6.95 3.88
C ILE A 18 -1.63 -5.48 4.18
N VAL A 19 -1.23 -5.19 5.43
CA VAL A 19 -0.74 -3.88 5.86
C VAL A 19 0.76 -3.99 6.07
N ALA A 20 1.51 -3.30 5.23
CA ALA A 20 2.97 -3.18 5.35
C ALA A 20 3.35 -1.96 6.19
N GLY A 21 4.55 -2.00 6.77
CA GLY A 21 5.14 -0.86 7.48
C GLY A 21 5.56 0.27 6.52
N ASP A 22 6.45 1.12 7.00
CA ASP A 22 6.85 2.33 6.28
C ASP A 22 7.58 2.01 4.97
N TRP A 23 7.07 2.56 3.88
CA TRP A 23 7.82 2.72 2.64
C TRP A 23 8.63 4.01 2.73
N ALA A 24 9.71 3.95 3.52
CA ALA A 24 10.54 5.07 3.88
C ALA A 24 11.96 4.97 3.25
N PRO A 25 12.30 5.81 2.26
CA PRO A 25 13.61 5.94 1.65
C PRO A 25 14.54 6.73 2.56
N ILE A 26 14.74 6.24 3.78
CA ILE A 26 15.60 6.86 4.78
C ILE A 26 17.00 6.24 4.73
N ARG A 27 18.02 7.05 5.07
CA ARG A 27 19.41 6.59 5.21
C ARG A 27 19.92 5.97 3.91
N ALA A 28 20.32 4.69 3.94
CA ALA A 28 20.93 4.00 2.80
C ALA A 28 19.90 3.45 1.79
N PHE A 29 18.59 3.59 2.06
CA PHE A 29 17.55 2.97 1.24
C PHE A 29 17.06 3.84 0.08
N GLU A 30 17.32 5.14 0.07
CA GLU A 30 16.90 6.05 -1.00
C GLU A 30 17.34 5.59 -2.40
N PRO A 31 18.63 5.25 -2.65
CA PRO A 31 19.06 4.91 -4.01
C PRO A 31 18.40 3.65 -4.56
N ILE A 32 18.25 2.61 -3.73
CA ILE A 32 17.63 1.34 -4.15
C ILE A 32 16.12 1.47 -4.29
N MET A 33 15.44 2.22 -3.41
CA MET A 33 14.01 2.45 -3.50
C MET A 33 13.63 3.31 -4.72
N ALA A 34 14.50 4.23 -5.13
CA ALA A 34 14.30 5.05 -6.32
C ALA A 34 14.62 4.30 -7.63
N GLY A 35 15.70 3.51 -7.65
CA GLY A 35 16.16 2.80 -8.86
C GLY A 35 15.45 1.47 -9.11
N GLU A 36 15.21 0.70 -8.04
CA GLU A 36 14.69 -0.67 -8.10
C GLU A 36 13.65 -0.92 -6.97
N PRO A 37 12.49 -0.23 -7.00
CA PRO A 37 11.53 -0.23 -5.89
C PRO A 37 11.01 -1.63 -5.51
N GLU A 38 10.91 -2.54 -6.47
CA GLU A 38 10.47 -3.92 -6.21
C GLU A 38 11.53 -4.75 -5.48
N ALA A 39 12.81 -4.49 -5.73
CA ALA A 39 13.92 -5.25 -5.16
C ALA A 39 13.97 -5.12 -3.62
N ILE A 40 13.45 -4.01 -3.08
CA ILE A 40 13.48 -3.73 -1.63
C ILE A 40 12.60 -4.70 -0.83
N TYR A 41 11.64 -5.34 -1.49
CA TYR A 41 10.75 -6.32 -0.87
C TYR A 41 11.34 -7.73 -0.90
N GLY A 42 12.30 -8.02 -1.80
CA GLY A 42 12.90 -9.34 -1.95
C GLY A 42 11.87 -10.47 -1.98
N ASP A 43 12.07 -11.47 -1.12
CA ASP A 43 11.20 -12.64 -1.00
C ASP A 43 9.78 -12.33 -0.48
N LEU A 44 9.54 -11.13 0.06
CA LEU A 44 8.20 -10.71 0.46
C LEU A 44 7.34 -10.25 -0.72
N LEU A 45 7.94 -9.91 -1.87
CA LEU A 45 7.21 -9.37 -3.01
C LEU A 45 6.10 -10.31 -3.51
N PRO A 46 6.31 -11.64 -3.65
CA PRO A 46 5.24 -12.56 -4.02
C PRO A 46 4.11 -12.65 -2.98
N ILE A 47 4.44 -12.56 -1.68
CA ILE A 47 3.47 -12.61 -0.58
C ILE A 47 2.61 -11.34 -0.57
N LEU A 48 3.23 -10.17 -0.72
CA LEU A 48 2.51 -8.90 -0.85
C LEU A 48 1.57 -8.96 -2.06
N ARG A 49 2.06 -9.50 -3.19
CA ARG A 49 1.30 -9.61 -4.43
C ARG A 49 0.13 -10.60 -4.37
N SER A 50 0.15 -11.57 -3.47
CA SER A 50 -0.94 -12.55 -3.33
C SER A 50 -2.20 -11.98 -2.68
N ALA A 51 -2.12 -10.81 -2.04
CA ALA A 51 -3.28 -10.19 -1.38
C ALA A 51 -4.22 -9.47 -2.36
N ASP A 52 -5.51 -9.50 -2.03
CA ASP A 52 -6.58 -8.79 -2.76
C ASP A 52 -6.45 -7.26 -2.57
N LEU A 53 -6.04 -6.83 -1.37
CA LEU A 53 -5.74 -5.44 -1.05
C LEU A 53 -4.40 -5.32 -0.29
N ARG A 54 -3.64 -4.28 -0.64
CA ARG A 54 -2.37 -3.94 0.00
C ARG A 54 -2.40 -2.49 0.45
N VAL A 55 -2.01 -2.23 1.70
CA VAL A 55 -1.84 -0.88 2.26
C VAL A 55 -0.42 -0.75 2.77
N VAL A 56 0.20 0.41 2.58
CA VAL A 56 1.56 0.70 3.02
C VAL A 56 1.61 2.11 3.60
N ASN A 57 2.38 2.31 4.66
CA ASN A 57 2.59 3.65 5.21
C ASN A 57 3.58 4.43 4.33
N VAL A 58 3.29 5.69 4.03
CA VAL A 58 4.11 6.57 3.18
C VAL A 58 4.40 7.91 3.87
N GLU A 59 4.55 7.90 5.21
CA GLU A 59 4.79 9.12 5.99
C GLU A 59 6.11 9.83 5.67
N ALA A 60 7.10 9.09 5.17
CA ALA A 60 8.38 9.61 4.69
C ALA A 60 8.55 9.27 3.20
N PRO A 61 7.85 9.94 2.26
CA PRO A 61 7.91 9.61 0.84
C PRO A 61 9.23 10.07 0.18
N LEU A 62 9.61 9.45 -0.95
CA LEU A 62 10.77 9.82 -1.79
C LEU A 62 10.74 11.27 -2.29
N SER A 63 9.55 11.88 -2.33
CA SER A 63 9.35 13.25 -2.80
C SER A 63 8.50 14.02 -1.80
N GLY A 64 8.77 15.31 -1.63
CA GLY A 64 7.88 16.20 -0.89
C GLY A 64 6.46 16.21 -1.46
N GLY A 65 5.46 16.39 -0.59
CA GLY A 65 4.06 16.52 -0.95
C GLY A 65 3.36 17.55 -0.08
N THR A 66 2.17 17.98 -0.48
CA THR A 66 1.32 18.86 0.31
C THR A 66 0.33 17.99 1.10
N PRO A 67 0.12 18.23 2.42
CA PRO A 67 -0.90 17.53 3.18
C PRO A 67 -2.27 17.61 2.48
N ALA A 68 -2.97 16.48 2.37
CA ALA A 68 -4.30 16.44 1.77
C ALA A 68 -5.33 17.25 2.57
N VAL A 69 -5.11 17.38 3.88
CA VAL A 69 -5.89 18.23 4.79
C VAL A 69 -4.93 18.83 5.82
N LYS A 70 -5.11 20.10 6.15
CA LYS A 70 -4.40 20.80 7.23
C LYS A 70 -5.18 20.70 8.53
#